data_AF-A0A9W9SQD0-F1
#
_entry.id   AF-A0A9W9SQD0-F1
#
_cell.length_a   1.000
_cell.length_b   1.000
_cell.length_c   1.000
_cell.angle_alpha   90.00
_cell.angle_beta   90.00
_cell.angle_gamma   90.00
#
_symmetry.space_group_name_H-M   'P 1'
#
loop_
_entity.id
_entity.type
_entity.pdbx_description
1 polymer ?
#
loop_
_entity_poly.entity_id
_entity_poly.type
_entity_poly.pdbx_seq_one_letter_code
_entity_poly.pdbx_strand_id
1 'polypeptide(L)'
;MSSSKAKSSSSQYAPISIHDDSESSSATLEKRSTEDDYSAPLLEGSDNLPAPSKSAQLPKLILYFSFALALLSAVNVALLPSTLSKYQAYPFSDSDLEALPYGDSRVGLDRVANFIPPPQVYEHAWPDRIARVSRNLKNAVWGQGVQVYVTVEDSTIMRFPIPSTGVNACALSWRPPAEFSARAKDLITKGDITEIEVWQLIAPSATSANVSSTMEELDYDTISYSNLPVRGELLGVLDLTAKPNSTTLEFACPRESLVVEMRCQRVACHVNFMQIDITPSFGFELVRRRE
;
A
#
# COMPACT_ATOMS: atom_id res chain seq x y z
N MET A 1 44.88 0.53 -21.41
CA MET A 1 43.58 0.36 -20.73
C MET A 1 42.94 -0.89 -21.27
N SER A 2 42.56 -1.84 -20.41
CA SER A 2 41.92 -3.10 -20.83
C SER A 2 40.58 -3.22 -20.14
N SER A 3 39.52 -3.53 -20.88
CA SER A 3 38.19 -3.78 -20.35
C SER A 3 37.99 -5.28 -20.11
N SER A 4 37.42 -5.65 -18.96
CA SER A 4 37.03 -7.02 -18.64
C SER A 4 35.57 -7.06 -18.19
N LYS A 5 34.79 -7.97 -18.78
CA LYS A 5 33.37 -8.15 -18.49
C LYS A 5 33.17 -8.75 -17.09
N ALA A 6 32.41 -8.09 -16.23
CA ALA A 6 31.66 -8.78 -15.19
C ALA A 6 30.53 -9.61 -15.84
N LYS A 7 30.36 -10.86 -15.41
CA LYS A 7 29.15 -11.65 -15.70
C LYS A 7 28.19 -11.50 -14.53
N SER A 8 26.97 -11.05 -14.76
CA SER A 8 25.88 -11.23 -13.80
C SER A 8 25.30 -12.64 -13.94
N SER A 9 25.14 -13.35 -12.83
CA SER A 9 24.48 -14.66 -12.76
C SER A 9 23.29 -14.56 -11.82
N SER A 10 22.13 -14.22 -12.36
CA SER A 10 20.88 -14.19 -11.60
C SER A 10 20.37 -15.61 -11.34
N SER A 11 20.47 -16.07 -10.09
CA SER A 11 19.74 -17.23 -9.61
C SER A 11 18.25 -16.90 -9.55
N GLN A 12 17.44 -17.62 -10.33
CA GLN A 12 15.99 -17.47 -10.32
C GLN A 12 15.40 -18.21 -9.12
N TYR A 13 14.67 -17.49 -8.26
CA TYR A 13 13.98 -18.07 -7.11
C TYR A 13 12.72 -18.81 -7.55
N ALA A 14 12.53 -20.04 -7.04
CA ALA A 14 11.29 -20.81 -7.19
C ALA A 14 10.57 -20.85 -5.82
N PRO A 15 9.30 -20.38 -5.72
CA PRO A 15 8.57 -20.41 -4.47
C PRO A 15 8.19 -21.83 -4.07
N ILE A 16 8.29 -22.12 -2.76
CA ILE A 16 7.87 -23.38 -2.17
C ILE A 16 6.34 -23.41 -2.09
N SER A 17 5.72 -24.51 -2.53
CA SER A 17 4.28 -24.74 -2.40
C SER A 17 3.91 -24.98 -0.93
N ILE A 18 3.01 -24.15 -0.40
CA ILE A 18 2.40 -24.37 0.92
C ILE A 18 1.48 -25.59 0.82
N HIS A 19 1.60 -26.51 1.78
CA HIS A 19 0.73 -27.68 1.90
C HIS A 19 -0.30 -27.41 3.00
N ASP A 20 -1.56 -27.23 2.63
CA ASP A 20 -2.65 -27.06 3.59
C ASP A 20 -3.08 -28.41 4.16
N ASP A 21 -2.55 -28.78 5.34
CA ASP A 21 -3.06 -29.90 6.12
C ASP A 21 -4.39 -29.52 6.79
N SER A 22 -5.48 -29.70 6.04
CA SER A 22 -6.84 -29.35 6.47
C SER A 22 -7.44 -30.40 7.41
N GLU A 23 -7.32 -30.18 8.72
CA GLU A 23 -8.04 -30.94 9.76
C GLU A 23 -9.55 -30.66 9.70
N SER A 24 -10.25 -31.31 8.77
CA SER A 24 -11.70 -31.18 8.59
C SER A 24 -12.48 -31.93 9.68
N SER A 25 -12.84 -31.21 10.74
CA SER A 25 -13.80 -31.69 11.74
C SER A 25 -15.17 -31.93 11.09
N SER A 26 -15.58 -33.19 10.99
CA SER A 26 -16.89 -33.60 10.46
C SER A 26 -17.67 -34.41 11.50
N ALA A 27 -18.67 -33.78 12.11
CA ALA A 27 -19.64 -34.43 12.97
C ALA A 27 -20.96 -34.65 12.22
N THR A 28 -21.38 -35.91 12.05
CA THR A 28 -22.73 -36.25 11.59
C THR A 28 -23.17 -37.58 12.21
N LEU A 29 -24.43 -37.65 12.64
CA LEU A 29 -25.02 -38.75 13.39
C LEU A 29 -26.37 -39.11 12.75
N GLU A 30 -26.55 -40.39 12.36
CA GLU A 30 -27.80 -41.17 12.16
C GLU A 30 -27.41 -42.53 11.48
N LYS A 31 -28.09 -43.70 11.56
CA LYS A 31 -29.15 -44.25 12.44
C LYS A 31 -29.57 -45.68 12.00
N ARG A 32 -30.07 -46.52 12.94
CA ARG A 32 -30.69 -47.88 12.76
C ARG A 32 -29.74 -49.01 12.29
N SER A 33 -29.64 -50.15 12.99
CA SER A 33 -30.56 -51.33 13.16
C SER A 33 -30.54 -52.28 11.93
N THR A 34 -30.59 -53.62 12.06
CA THR A 34 -31.25 -54.48 13.07
C THR A 34 -30.60 -55.90 13.13
N GLU A 35 -31.01 -56.73 14.10
CA GLU A 35 -31.13 -58.23 14.20
C GLU A 35 -30.75 -59.11 12.96
N ASP A 36 -30.34 -60.40 13.02
CA ASP A 36 -30.06 -61.46 14.05
C ASP A 36 -29.50 -62.72 13.28
N ASP A 37 -29.02 -63.87 13.79
CA ASP A 37 -28.46 -64.41 15.06
C ASP A 37 -27.89 -65.86 14.74
N TYR A 38 -27.68 -66.75 15.72
CA TYR A 38 -27.43 -68.21 15.67
C TYR A 38 -26.01 -68.72 15.33
N SER A 39 -25.21 -69.07 16.37
CA SER A 39 -25.06 -70.49 16.80
C SER A 39 -23.89 -70.71 17.80
N ALA A 40 -24.23 -71.14 19.01
CA ALA A 40 -23.39 -71.99 19.88
C ALA A 40 -23.80 -73.48 19.67
N PRO A 41 -23.22 -74.51 20.33
CA PRO A 41 -22.22 -74.49 21.41
C PRO A 41 -21.08 -75.53 21.27
N LEU A 42 -20.17 -75.57 22.26
CA LEU A 42 -19.96 -76.74 23.14
C LEU A 42 -18.95 -76.43 24.25
N LEU A 43 -19.27 -76.87 25.47
CA LEU A 43 -18.35 -77.05 26.61
C LEU A 43 -18.22 -78.56 26.86
N GLU A 44 -17.06 -79.06 27.30
CA GLU A 44 -16.92 -80.01 28.43
C GLU A 44 -15.44 -80.32 28.75
N GLY A 45 -15.07 -80.31 30.04
CA GLY A 45 -13.88 -80.96 30.62
C GLY A 45 -12.47 -80.44 30.24
N SER A 46 -11.42 -80.69 31.04
CA SER A 46 -11.39 -81.02 32.48
C SER A 46 -10.02 -80.61 33.06
N ASP A 47 -10.01 -80.41 34.37
CA ASP A 47 -8.93 -80.16 35.33
C ASP A 47 -7.50 -80.62 34.94
N ASN A 48 -6.49 -79.74 35.08
CA ASN A 48 -5.56 -79.77 36.23
C ASN A 48 -4.42 -78.71 36.16
N LEU A 49 -3.88 -78.41 37.35
CA LEU A 49 -2.76 -77.54 37.78
C LEU A 49 -1.46 -77.55 36.91
N PRO A 50 -0.48 -76.61 37.10
CA PRO A 50 -0.43 -75.50 38.08
C PRO A 50 -0.12 -74.10 37.44
N ALA A 51 -0.09 -73.05 38.26
CA ALA A 51 0.31 -71.70 37.84
C ALA A 51 1.85 -71.49 37.80
N PRO A 52 2.44 -71.01 36.68
CA PRO A 52 3.85 -70.61 36.62
C PRO A 52 4.02 -69.10 36.86
N SER A 53 4.45 -68.70 38.06
CA SER A 53 4.69 -67.29 38.41
C SER A 53 5.87 -66.68 37.62
N LYS A 54 5.61 -65.75 36.68
CA LYS A 54 6.69 -65.06 35.93
C LYS A 54 6.44 -63.62 35.46
N SER A 55 5.52 -62.89 36.08
CA SER A 55 5.30 -61.45 35.82
C SER A 55 6.44 -60.53 36.28
N ALA A 56 7.44 -61.03 37.02
CA ALA A 56 8.44 -60.23 37.73
C ALA A 56 9.65 -59.72 36.89
N GLN A 57 9.77 -60.09 35.60
CA GLN A 57 10.88 -59.65 34.74
C GLN A 57 10.52 -58.46 33.83
N LEU A 58 9.29 -58.41 33.33
CA LEU A 58 8.81 -57.35 32.41
C LEU A 58 8.90 -55.94 33.04
N PRO A 59 8.45 -55.70 34.29
CA PRO A 59 8.59 -54.41 34.95
C PRO A 59 10.05 -53.99 35.16
N LYS A 60 10.95 -54.96 35.42
CA LYS A 60 12.38 -54.69 35.62
C LYS A 60 13.05 -54.26 34.33
N LEU A 61 12.75 -54.92 33.20
CA LEU A 61 13.26 -54.51 31.88
C LEU A 61 12.77 -53.11 31.49
N ILE A 62 11.49 -52.80 31.72
CA ILE A 62 10.94 -51.45 31.48
C ILE A 62 11.64 -50.41 32.36
N LEU A 63 11.84 -50.69 33.65
CA LEU A 63 12.58 -49.80 34.56
C LEU A 63 14.02 -49.58 34.09
N TYR A 64 14.78 -50.64 33.78
CA TYR A 64 16.15 -50.50 33.26
C TYR A 64 16.20 -49.72 31.94
N PHE A 65 15.23 -49.92 31.03
CA PHE A 65 15.16 -49.18 29.78
C PHE A 65 14.82 -47.71 30.00
N SER A 66 13.85 -47.39 30.86
CA SER A 66 13.52 -46.00 31.25
C SER A 66 14.69 -45.30 31.94
N PHE A 67 15.46 -46.01 32.77
CA PHE A 67 16.62 -45.49 33.46
C PHE A 67 17.79 -45.24 32.49
N ALA A 68 18.02 -46.15 31.53
CA ALA A 68 18.98 -45.94 30.46
C ALA A 68 18.58 -44.76 29.55
N LEU A 69 17.29 -44.63 29.20
CA LEU A 69 16.78 -43.51 28.40
C LEU A 69 16.90 -42.18 29.16
N ALA A 70 16.60 -42.17 30.46
CA ALA A 70 16.76 -41.00 31.32
C ALA A 70 18.24 -40.62 31.50
N LEU A 71 19.16 -41.58 31.61
CA LEU A 71 20.60 -41.32 31.63
C LEU A 71 21.10 -40.77 30.29
N LEU A 72 20.67 -41.31 29.15
CA LEU A 72 21.01 -40.80 27.82
C LEU A 72 20.47 -39.36 27.60
N SER A 73 19.25 -39.10 28.05
CA SER A 73 18.66 -37.76 28.04
C SER A 73 19.43 -36.79 28.94
N ALA A 74 19.74 -37.20 30.19
CA ALA A 74 20.52 -36.40 31.12
C ALA A 74 21.96 -36.12 30.61
N VAL A 75 22.58 -37.08 29.92
CA VAL A 75 23.90 -36.89 29.27
C VAL A 75 23.78 -35.87 28.13
N ASN A 76 22.78 -35.96 27.25
CA ASN A 76 22.58 -34.95 26.21
C ASN A 76 22.33 -33.54 26.79
N VAL A 77 21.53 -33.42 27.85
CA VAL A 77 21.25 -32.15 28.53
C VAL A 77 22.49 -31.62 29.27
N ALA A 78 23.28 -32.48 29.91
CA ALA A 78 24.53 -32.08 30.57
C ALA A 78 25.65 -31.72 29.59
N LEU A 79 25.65 -32.31 28.38
CA LEU A 79 26.58 -31.95 27.31
C LEU A 79 26.21 -30.60 26.68
N LEU A 80 24.93 -30.21 26.62
CA LEU A 80 24.46 -28.99 25.94
C LEU A 80 25.21 -27.71 26.38
N PRO A 81 25.41 -27.41 27.68
CA PRO A 81 26.22 -26.25 28.09
C PRO A 81 27.69 -26.36 27.68
N SER A 82 28.26 -27.57 27.67
CA SER A 82 29.67 -27.81 27.30
C SER A 82 29.94 -27.74 25.79
N THR A 83 28.90 -27.94 24.96
CA THR A 83 28.98 -27.72 23.51
C THR A 83 28.66 -26.27 23.16
N LEU A 84 27.58 -25.70 23.70
CA LEU A 84 27.19 -24.30 23.45
C LEU A 84 28.27 -23.30 23.87
N SER A 85 28.94 -23.52 25.02
CA SER A 85 30.04 -22.63 25.46
C SER A 85 31.23 -22.59 24.48
N LYS A 86 31.48 -23.65 23.70
CA LYS A 86 32.51 -23.62 22.64
C LYS A 86 32.12 -22.73 21.46
N TYR A 87 30.84 -22.69 21.11
CA TYR A 87 30.32 -21.77 20.08
C TYR A 87 30.22 -20.33 20.61
N GLN A 88 29.88 -20.15 21.89
CA GLN A 88 29.84 -18.84 22.54
C GLN A 88 31.23 -18.17 22.65
N ALA A 89 32.31 -18.97 22.65
CA ALA A 89 33.70 -18.50 22.59
C ALA A 89 34.21 -18.20 21.16
N TYR A 90 33.40 -18.45 20.13
CA TYR A 90 33.77 -18.24 18.72
C TYR A 90 32.72 -17.36 18.01
N PRO A 91 32.66 -16.05 18.32
CA PRO A 91 31.83 -15.12 17.55
C PRO A 91 32.28 -15.16 16.08
N PHE A 92 31.32 -15.29 15.17
CA PHE A 92 31.57 -15.20 13.74
C PHE A 92 32.27 -13.88 13.40
N SER A 93 33.28 -13.92 12.53
CA SER A 93 33.85 -12.69 11.97
C SER A 93 32.83 -12.01 11.06
N ASP A 94 33.00 -10.70 10.81
CA ASP A 94 32.15 -9.97 9.86
C ASP A 94 32.15 -10.64 8.47
N SER A 95 33.28 -11.23 8.06
CA SER A 95 33.40 -12.02 6.83
C SER A 95 32.72 -13.40 6.87
N ASP A 96 32.61 -14.05 8.04
CA ASP A 96 31.81 -15.29 8.18
C ASP A 96 30.31 -14.96 8.17
N LEU A 97 29.92 -13.81 8.73
CA LEU A 97 28.57 -13.27 8.68
C LEU A 97 28.17 -12.95 7.24
N GLU A 98 28.95 -12.15 6.50
CA GLU A 98 28.68 -11.83 5.07
C GLU A 98 28.56 -13.08 4.17
N ALA A 99 29.18 -14.20 4.55
CA ALA A 99 29.09 -15.47 3.81
C ALA A 99 27.76 -16.23 4.05
N LEU A 100 26.94 -15.84 5.02
CA LEU A 100 25.63 -16.45 5.28
C LEU A 100 24.55 -15.88 4.33
N PRO A 101 23.51 -16.66 3.98
CA PRO A 101 22.38 -16.17 3.16
C PRO A 101 21.65 -14.95 3.72
N TYR A 102 21.78 -14.69 5.03
CA TYR A 102 21.23 -13.55 5.75
C TYR A 102 22.28 -12.98 6.70
N GLY A 103 23.40 -12.50 6.14
CA GLY A 103 24.63 -12.15 6.85
C GLY A 103 24.61 -10.92 7.76
N ASP A 104 23.45 -10.44 8.23
CA ASP A 104 23.39 -9.37 9.22
C ASP A 104 23.02 -9.91 10.61
N SER A 105 23.87 -9.61 11.60
CA SER A 105 23.60 -9.89 13.02
C SER A 105 22.49 -9.01 13.60
N ARG A 106 22.15 -7.89 12.93
CA ARG A 106 21.14 -6.90 13.32
C ARG A 106 19.77 -7.22 12.73
N VAL A 107 19.15 -8.29 13.23
CA VAL A 107 17.85 -8.81 12.78
C VAL A 107 16.81 -7.70 12.46
N GLY A 108 16.65 -7.40 11.17
CA GLY A 108 15.63 -6.50 10.64
C GLY A 108 15.88 -4.99 10.81
N LEU A 109 17.02 -4.56 11.36
CA LEU A 109 17.31 -3.14 11.58
C LEU A 109 17.64 -2.42 10.26
N ASP A 110 18.22 -3.16 9.30
CA ASP A 110 18.32 -2.83 7.88
C ASP A 110 16.95 -2.46 7.27
N ARG A 111 15.89 -3.20 7.65
CA ARG A 111 14.53 -3.01 7.13
C ARG A 111 13.83 -1.81 7.75
N VAL A 112 14.14 -1.46 9.00
CA VAL A 112 13.56 -0.28 9.66
C VAL A 112 13.84 0.99 8.86
N ALA A 113 15.02 1.13 8.25
CA ALA A 113 15.35 2.26 7.37
C ALA A 113 14.41 2.38 6.15
N ASN A 114 13.87 1.26 5.66
CA ASN A 114 12.90 1.21 4.56
C ASN A 114 11.44 1.40 5.01
N PHE A 115 11.17 1.36 6.31
CA PHE A 115 9.85 1.63 6.90
C PHE A 115 9.70 3.04 7.48
N ILE A 116 10.82 3.75 7.70
CA ILE A 116 10.79 5.19 8.01
C ILE A 116 10.30 5.93 6.76
N PRO A 117 9.19 6.70 6.83
CA PRO A 117 8.76 7.52 5.69
C PRO A 117 9.86 8.54 5.35
N PRO A 118 10.14 8.79 4.05
CA PRO A 118 11.09 9.82 3.68
C PRO A 118 10.65 11.17 4.28
N PRO A 119 11.58 12.01 4.75
CA PRO A 119 11.25 13.28 5.37
C PRO A 119 10.40 14.11 4.42
N GLN A 120 9.21 14.50 4.87
CA GLN A 120 8.27 15.28 4.05
C GLN A 120 8.83 16.68 3.78
N VAL A 121 9.41 16.85 2.59
CA VAL A 121 9.94 18.13 2.06
C VAL A 121 8.83 19.14 1.76
N TYR A 122 7.59 18.68 1.60
CA TYR A 122 6.44 19.49 1.20
C TYR A 122 5.28 19.37 2.20
N GLU A 123 4.51 20.43 2.31
CA GLU A 123 3.14 20.44 2.83
C GLU A 123 2.17 20.34 1.66
N HIS A 124 1.06 19.60 1.86
CA HIS A 124 0.12 19.24 0.82
C HIS A 124 -1.27 19.81 1.15
N ALA A 125 -1.94 20.40 0.17
CA ALA A 125 -3.32 20.88 0.28
C ALA A 125 -4.19 20.33 -0.86
N TRP A 126 -5.35 19.79 -0.49
CA TRP A 126 -6.40 19.35 -1.41
C TRP A 126 -7.29 20.55 -1.79
N PRO A 127 -7.87 20.58 -3.00
CA PRO A 127 -8.75 21.66 -3.40
C PRO A 127 -10.07 21.61 -2.63
N ASP A 128 -10.53 22.75 -2.11
CA ASP A 128 -11.72 22.87 -1.26
C ASP A 128 -12.97 23.35 -2.01
N ARG A 129 -12.79 23.92 -3.21
CA ARG A 129 -13.83 24.22 -4.19
C ARG A 129 -13.44 23.62 -5.55
N ILE A 130 -14.38 22.93 -6.20
CA ILE A 130 -14.21 22.41 -7.57
C ILE A 130 -15.52 22.66 -8.34
N ALA A 131 -15.44 23.21 -9.54
CA ALA A 131 -16.58 23.41 -10.44
C ALA A 131 -16.20 23.12 -11.89
N ARG A 132 -17.16 22.63 -12.70
CA ARG A 132 -16.99 22.39 -14.14
C ARG A 132 -17.54 23.55 -14.94
N VAL A 133 -16.85 23.96 -16.01
CA VAL A 133 -17.33 24.94 -16.99
C VAL A 133 -17.20 24.40 -18.42
N SER A 134 -18.10 24.78 -19.32
CA SER A 134 -18.14 24.30 -20.71
C SER A 134 -18.09 25.43 -21.72
N ARG A 135 -17.11 25.37 -22.63
CA ARG A 135 -16.96 26.30 -23.76
C ARG A 135 -18.11 26.20 -24.77
N ASN A 136 -18.70 25.02 -24.88
CA ASN A 136 -19.85 24.76 -25.75
C ASN A 136 -21.15 25.21 -25.08
N LEU A 137 -21.41 24.73 -23.86
CA LEU A 137 -22.60 25.10 -23.09
C LEU A 137 -22.30 26.34 -22.21
N LYS A 138 -22.07 27.48 -22.87
CA LYS A 138 -21.48 28.68 -22.23
C LYS A 138 -22.15 29.16 -20.94
N ASN A 139 -23.47 29.01 -20.87
CA ASN A 139 -24.31 29.48 -19.76
C ASN A 139 -24.77 28.32 -18.86
N ALA A 140 -24.28 27.10 -19.08
CA ALA A 140 -24.56 25.97 -18.19
C ALA A 140 -23.69 26.07 -16.94
N VAL A 141 -24.31 25.72 -15.81
CA VAL A 141 -23.74 25.76 -14.47
C VAL A 141 -23.86 24.35 -13.91
N TRP A 142 -22.76 23.80 -13.41
CA TRP A 142 -22.74 22.47 -12.76
C TRP A 142 -22.78 22.56 -11.23
N GLY A 143 -22.56 23.75 -10.68
CA GLY A 143 -22.38 23.99 -9.25
C GLY A 143 -21.03 23.52 -8.74
N GLN A 144 -20.80 23.70 -7.43
CA GLN A 144 -19.68 23.07 -6.74
C GLN A 144 -19.89 21.55 -6.62
N GLY A 145 -18.82 20.78 -6.79
CA GLY A 145 -18.82 19.35 -6.47
C GLY A 145 -17.43 18.81 -6.17
N VAL A 146 -17.27 17.50 -6.40
CA VAL A 146 -16.00 16.77 -6.34
C VAL A 146 -15.60 16.16 -7.70
N GLN A 147 -16.43 16.35 -8.74
CA GLN A 147 -16.12 15.83 -10.07
C GLN A 147 -15.07 16.71 -10.74
N VAL A 148 -13.98 16.08 -11.17
CA VAL A 148 -13.02 16.66 -12.10
C VAL A 148 -13.37 16.15 -13.48
N TYR A 149 -13.58 17.06 -14.43
CA TYR A 149 -13.91 16.75 -15.81
C TYR A 149 -13.18 17.74 -16.74
N VAL A 150 -12.11 17.27 -17.37
CA VAL A 150 -11.24 18.08 -18.24
C VAL A 150 -11.21 17.47 -19.63
N THR A 151 -11.51 18.28 -20.64
CA THR A 151 -11.50 17.93 -22.06
C THR A 151 -11.06 19.13 -22.89
N VAL A 152 -11.13 19.04 -24.22
CA VAL A 152 -10.90 20.18 -25.14
C VAL A 152 -11.99 21.26 -25.02
N GLU A 153 -13.20 20.86 -24.62
CA GLU A 153 -14.40 21.70 -24.61
C GLU A 153 -14.80 22.15 -23.20
N ASP A 154 -14.53 21.31 -22.19
CA ASP A 154 -14.85 21.55 -20.79
C ASP A 154 -13.57 21.64 -19.95
N SER A 155 -13.51 22.63 -19.07
CA SER A 155 -12.42 22.84 -18.10
C SER A 155 -12.94 22.61 -16.67
N THR A 156 -12.05 22.25 -15.75
CA THR A 156 -12.36 22.20 -14.31
C THR A 156 -11.66 23.34 -13.59
N ILE A 157 -12.43 24.11 -12.81
CA ILE A 157 -11.94 25.21 -11.97
C ILE A 157 -11.75 24.67 -10.55
N MET A 158 -10.62 24.96 -9.92
CA MET A 158 -10.26 24.49 -8.58
C MET A 158 -9.75 25.62 -7.71
N ARG A 159 -10.13 25.66 -6.43
CA ARG A 159 -9.50 26.50 -5.39
C ARG A 159 -8.71 25.61 -4.45
N PHE A 160 -7.44 25.95 -4.25
CA PHE A 160 -6.54 25.32 -3.29
C PHE A 160 -6.27 26.30 -2.15
N PRO A 161 -6.54 25.95 -0.88
CA PRO A 161 -6.06 26.73 0.26
C PRO A 161 -4.54 26.60 0.34
N ILE A 162 -3.84 27.68 0.69
CA ILE A 162 -2.37 27.65 0.81
C ILE A 162 -1.98 27.05 2.18
N PRO A 163 -1.12 26.01 2.24
CA PRO A 163 -0.60 25.53 3.52
C PRO A 163 0.03 26.67 4.31
N SER A 164 -0.23 26.76 5.61
CA SER A 164 0.17 27.92 6.41
C SER A 164 1.69 28.13 6.53
N THR A 165 2.45 27.04 6.40
CA THR A 165 3.86 26.93 6.79
C THR A 165 4.75 26.55 5.60
N GLY A 166 6.07 26.71 5.76
CA GLY A 166 7.05 26.50 4.68
C GLY A 166 7.46 27.79 3.95
N VAL A 167 8.37 27.66 2.98
CA VAL A 167 8.88 28.78 2.18
C VAL A 167 7.85 29.32 1.18
N ASN A 168 8.12 30.46 0.57
CA ASN A 168 7.32 31.02 -0.53
C ASN A 168 7.63 30.32 -1.88
N ALA A 169 7.48 29.00 -1.93
CA ALA A 169 7.60 28.20 -3.15
C ALA A 169 6.48 27.15 -3.16
N CYS A 170 5.57 27.28 -4.12
CA CYS A 170 4.41 26.42 -4.33
C CYS A 170 4.49 25.77 -5.72
N ALA A 171 3.93 24.57 -5.87
CA ALA A 171 3.70 23.93 -7.16
C ALA A 171 2.40 23.12 -7.11
N LEU A 172 1.78 22.86 -8.26
CA LEU A 172 0.66 21.92 -8.35
C LEU A 172 1.17 20.56 -8.80
N SER A 173 0.76 19.51 -8.11
CA SER A 173 1.16 18.13 -8.37
C SER A 173 -0.04 17.26 -8.74
N TRP A 174 0.15 16.36 -9.69
CA TRP A 174 -0.74 15.25 -9.98
C TRP A 174 -0.24 13.99 -9.27
N ARG A 175 -1.10 13.44 -8.42
CA ARG A 175 -0.90 12.19 -7.69
C ARG A 175 -1.79 11.10 -8.30
N PRO A 176 -1.23 10.17 -9.10
CA PRO A 176 -2.00 9.09 -9.73
C PRO A 176 -2.52 8.08 -8.70
N PRO A 177 -3.58 7.31 -9.03
CA PRO A 177 -4.08 6.25 -8.16
C PRO A 177 -3.05 5.12 -8.03
N ALA A 178 -2.86 4.64 -6.79
CA ALA A 178 -2.01 3.47 -6.53
C ALA A 178 -2.50 2.24 -7.29
N GLU A 179 -1.57 1.47 -7.87
CA GLU A 179 -1.85 0.49 -8.94
C GLU A 179 -2.85 -0.62 -8.57
N PHE A 180 -2.92 -0.97 -7.28
CA PHE A 180 -3.82 -2.01 -6.74
C PHE A 180 -5.00 -1.42 -5.94
N SER A 181 -5.23 -0.11 -6.01
CA SER A 181 -6.35 0.57 -5.33
C SER A 181 -7.67 0.34 -6.05
N ALA A 182 -8.75 0.15 -5.29
CA ALA A 182 -10.11 0.20 -5.83
C ALA A 182 -10.40 1.54 -6.55
N ARG A 183 -9.83 2.65 -6.05
CA ARG A 183 -9.93 4.01 -6.63
C ARG A 183 -9.32 4.11 -8.04
N ALA A 184 -8.46 3.18 -8.47
CA ALA A 184 -7.88 3.20 -9.81
C ALA A 184 -8.90 3.07 -10.94
N LYS A 185 -10.10 2.53 -10.64
CA LYS A 185 -11.23 2.45 -11.58
C LYS A 185 -12.02 3.77 -11.73
N ASP A 186 -11.83 4.71 -10.81
CA ASP A 186 -12.52 6.01 -10.83
C ASP A 186 -11.88 6.97 -11.84
N LEU A 187 -10.62 6.71 -12.24
CA LEU A 187 -9.89 7.51 -13.21
C LEU A 187 -10.20 7.05 -14.64
N ILE A 188 -11.09 7.78 -15.31
CA ILE A 188 -11.42 7.58 -16.71
C ILE A 188 -10.61 8.54 -17.56
N THR A 189 -9.68 8.01 -18.35
CA THR A 189 -8.86 8.80 -19.29
C THR A 189 -9.02 8.34 -20.73
N LYS A 190 -8.93 9.26 -21.69
CA LYS A 190 -8.93 8.97 -23.14
C LYS A 190 -8.07 9.99 -23.88
N GLY A 191 -7.60 9.60 -25.06
CA GLY A 191 -6.74 10.42 -25.90
C GLY A 191 -5.38 10.67 -25.26
N ASP A 192 -4.82 11.84 -25.55
CA ASP A 192 -3.55 12.29 -24.98
C ASP A 192 -3.80 13.10 -23.70
N ILE A 193 -3.18 12.70 -22.59
CA ILE A 193 -3.29 13.32 -21.27
C ILE A 193 -1.92 13.75 -20.71
N THR A 194 -0.90 13.81 -21.58
CA THR A 194 0.47 14.22 -21.21
C THR A 194 0.63 15.73 -21.06
N GLU A 195 -0.33 16.51 -21.58
CA GLU A 195 -0.31 17.98 -21.57
C GLU A 195 -1.64 18.58 -21.08
N ILE A 196 -1.86 18.53 -19.76
CA ILE A 196 -2.92 19.29 -19.08
C ILE A 196 -2.37 20.67 -18.69
N GLU A 197 -2.90 21.74 -19.29
CA GLU A 197 -2.55 23.12 -18.95
C GLU A 197 -3.11 23.51 -17.57
N VAL A 198 -2.30 24.19 -16.77
CA VAL A 198 -2.67 24.70 -15.43
C VAL A 198 -2.60 26.22 -15.43
N TRP A 199 -3.72 26.88 -15.68
CA TRP A 199 -3.80 28.35 -15.72
C TRP A 199 -4.21 28.91 -14.37
N GLN A 200 -3.48 29.88 -13.84
CA GLN A 200 -3.99 30.72 -12.76
C GLN A 200 -5.16 31.55 -13.28
N LEU A 201 -6.24 31.66 -12.50
CA LEU A 201 -7.29 32.63 -12.77
C LEU A 201 -7.07 33.91 -11.96
N ILE A 202 -7.38 35.05 -12.56
CA ILE A 202 -7.38 36.38 -11.94
C ILE A 202 -8.83 36.86 -11.87
N ALA A 203 -9.24 37.38 -10.72
CA ALA A 203 -10.58 37.95 -10.53
C ALA A 203 -10.84 39.04 -11.60
N PRO A 204 -12.07 39.18 -12.13
CA PRO A 204 -12.40 40.29 -13.01
C PRO A 204 -12.19 41.60 -12.25
N SER A 205 -11.15 42.36 -12.61
CA SER A 205 -10.76 43.59 -11.90
C SER A 205 -11.94 44.56 -11.83
N ALA A 206 -12.57 44.68 -10.66
CA ALA A 206 -13.75 45.50 -10.46
C ALA A 206 -13.46 46.94 -10.88
N THR A 207 -14.07 47.39 -11.98
CA THR A 207 -13.81 48.73 -12.56
C THR A 207 -14.44 49.85 -11.71
N SER A 208 -15.15 49.48 -10.64
CA SER A 208 -15.57 50.31 -9.52
C SER A 208 -14.51 50.32 -8.42
N ALA A 209 -13.75 51.42 -8.32
CA ALA A 209 -12.53 51.57 -7.49
C ALA A 209 -12.69 51.48 -5.95
N ASN A 210 -13.84 51.00 -5.44
CA ASN A 210 -14.17 50.96 -4.00
C ASN A 210 -14.47 49.55 -3.45
N VAL A 211 -14.37 48.48 -4.26
CA VAL A 211 -14.57 47.10 -3.78
C VAL A 211 -13.37 46.24 -4.15
N SER A 212 -12.73 45.67 -3.13
CA SER A 212 -11.60 44.74 -3.28
C SER A 212 -12.13 43.32 -3.57
N SER A 213 -12.53 43.07 -4.81
CA SER A 213 -12.95 41.75 -5.29
C SER A 213 -11.78 40.77 -5.28
N THR A 214 -11.60 40.04 -4.18
CA THR A 214 -10.63 38.93 -4.07
C THR A 214 -11.20 37.67 -4.71
N MET A 215 -10.34 36.71 -5.08
CA MET A 215 -10.81 35.41 -5.60
C MET A 215 -11.57 34.57 -4.56
N GLU A 216 -11.52 34.98 -3.30
CA GLU A 216 -12.32 34.46 -2.19
C GLU A 216 -13.84 34.69 -2.39
N GLU A 217 -14.23 35.66 -3.24
CA GLU A 217 -15.63 36.01 -3.56
C GLU A 217 -16.19 35.21 -4.76
N LEU A 218 -15.42 34.31 -5.38
CA LEU A 218 -15.86 33.57 -6.56
C LEU A 218 -16.96 32.54 -6.21
N ASP A 219 -18.17 32.76 -6.72
CA ASP A 219 -19.30 31.84 -6.52
C ASP A 219 -19.21 30.61 -7.45
N TYR A 220 -18.79 29.49 -6.87
CA TYR A 220 -18.70 28.19 -7.55
C TYR A 220 -20.07 27.58 -7.86
N ASP A 221 -21.16 28.05 -7.24
CA ASP A 221 -22.51 27.56 -7.50
C ASP A 221 -23.23 28.29 -8.65
N THR A 222 -22.67 29.40 -9.17
CA THR A 222 -23.16 30.10 -10.37
C THR A 222 -22.12 30.27 -11.49
N ILE A 223 -20.94 29.67 -11.36
CA ILE A 223 -19.89 29.75 -12.39
C ILE A 223 -20.24 28.96 -13.66
N SER A 224 -19.99 29.60 -14.80
CA SER A 224 -20.15 29.08 -16.16
C SER A 224 -18.99 29.57 -17.02
N TYR A 225 -18.95 29.23 -18.31
CA TYR A 225 -17.92 29.76 -19.22
C TYR A 225 -18.20 31.23 -19.63
N SER A 226 -19.42 31.72 -19.46
CA SER A 226 -19.81 33.10 -19.82
C SER A 226 -19.42 34.17 -18.78
N ASN A 227 -19.30 33.78 -17.51
CA ASN A 227 -18.86 34.60 -16.38
C ASN A 227 -17.53 34.12 -15.76
N LEU A 228 -16.79 33.27 -16.47
CA LEU A 228 -15.50 32.75 -16.01
C LEU A 228 -14.49 33.91 -15.81
N PRO A 229 -13.74 33.94 -14.69
CA PRO A 229 -12.65 34.89 -14.48
C PRO A 229 -11.56 34.79 -15.57
N VAL A 230 -10.74 35.84 -15.69
CA VAL A 230 -9.76 35.95 -16.77
C VAL A 230 -8.54 35.07 -16.46
N ARG A 231 -8.02 34.35 -17.47
CA ARG A 231 -6.76 33.60 -17.34
C ARG A 231 -5.60 34.57 -17.14
N GLY A 232 -4.81 34.33 -16.10
CA GLY A 232 -3.54 34.97 -15.81
C GLY A 232 -2.37 34.16 -16.35
N GLU A 233 -1.46 33.81 -15.47
CA GLU A 233 -0.24 33.06 -15.79
C GLU A 233 -0.50 31.56 -16.02
N LEU A 234 0.23 30.95 -16.95
CA LEU A 234 0.32 29.50 -17.10
C LEU A 234 1.35 28.97 -16.10
N LEU A 235 0.88 28.40 -14.99
CA LEU A 235 1.74 27.90 -13.90
C LEU A 235 2.55 26.66 -14.31
N GLY A 236 2.06 25.94 -15.32
CA GLY A 236 2.76 24.82 -15.93
C GLY A 236 1.83 23.89 -16.70
N VAL A 237 2.37 22.71 -16.98
CA VAL A 237 1.69 21.62 -17.68
C VAL A 237 1.90 20.35 -16.87
N LEU A 238 0.86 19.53 -16.71
CA LEU A 238 0.90 18.27 -15.97
C LEU A 238 0.70 17.07 -16.91
N ASP A 239 1.53 16.05 -16.71
CA ASP A 239 1.45 14.75 -17.39
C ASP A 239 0.76 13.75 -16.46
N LEU A 240 -0.46 13.35 -16.80
CA LEU A 240 -1.23 12.42 -15.97
C LEU A 240 -0.81 10.95 -16.13
N THR A 241 0.10 10.66 -17.08
CA THR A 241 0.71 9.33 -17.26
C THR A 241 1.95 9.10 -16.38
N ALA A 242 2.56 10.18 -15.87
CA ALA A 242 3.80 10.12 -15.10
C ALA A 242 3.64 9.34 -13.78
N LYS A 243 4.72 8.66 -13.38
CA LYS A 243 4.87 7.97 -12.09
C LYS A 243 6.23 8.31 -11.48
N PRO A 244 6.35 8.59 -10.16
CA PRO A 244 5.29 8.51 -9.15
C PRO A 244 4.26 9.64 -9.22
N ASN A 245 4.68 10.89 -9.45
CA ASN A 245 3.83 12.07 -9.61
C ASN A 245 4.27 12.87 -10.85
N SER A 246 3.41 13.79 -11.32
CA SER A 246 3.81 14.93 -12.16
C SER A 246 3.66 16.22 -11.36
N THR A 247 4.46 17.25 -11.62
CA THR A 247 4.42 18.52 -10.88
C THR A 247 4.74 19.69 -11.80
N THR A 248 4.08 20.84 -11.61
CA THR A 248 4.41 22.09 -12.32
C THR A 248 5.80 22.60 -11.92
N LEU A 249 6.24 23.70 -12.55
CA LEU A 249 7.35 24.48 -12.03
C LEU A 249 6.98 25.07 -10.66
N GLU A 250 7.98 25.41 -9.84
CA GLU A 250 7.78 26.18 -8.62
C GLU A 250 7.42 27.64 -8.96
N PHE A 251 6.34 28.14 -8.36
CA PHE A 251 5.88 29.51 -8.44
C PHE A 251 5.73 30.12 -7.03
N ALA A 252 5.61 31.45 -6.94
CA ALA A 252 5.38 32.12 -5.66
C ALA A 252 3.98 31.81 -5.12
N CYS A 253 3.88 31.39 -3.86
CA CYS A 253 2.60 31.11 -3.22
C CYS A 253 1.77 32.41 -3.13
N PRO A 254 0.47 32.42 -3.50
CA PRO A 254 -0.42 33.51 -3.15
C PRO A 254 -0.70 33.49 -1.63
N ARG A 255 -1.39 34.51 -1.11
CA ARG A 255 -1.50 34.73 0.35
C ARG A 255 -2.51 33.85 1.08
N GLU A 256 -3.61 33.51 0.41
CA GLU A 256 -4.82 32.96 1.05
C GLU A 256 -5.28 31.70 0.31
N SER A 257 -5.59 31.85 -0.97
CA SER A 257 -5.99 30.75 -1.87
C SER A 257 -5.37 30.90 -3.26
N LEU A 258 -5.23 29.77 -3.97
CA LEU A 258 -4.90 29.70 -5.38
C LEU A 258 -6.10 29.17 -6.16
N VAL A 259 -6.59 29.94 -7.15
CA VAL A 259 -7.64 29.49 -8.07
C VAL A 259 -7.04 29.23 -9.45
N VAL A 260 -7.31 28.04 -10.00
CA VAL A 260 -6.82 27.60 -11.32
C VAL A 260 -7.90 27.03 -12.22
N GLU A 261 -7.68 27.11 -13.53
CA GLU A 261 -8.37 26.34 -14.57
C GLU A 261 -7.47 25.21 -15.06
N MET A 262 -7.92 23.97 -14.89
CA MET A 262 -7.34 22.77 -15.49
C MET A 262 -7.96 22.54 -16.87
N ARG A 263 -7.14 22.45 -17.93
CA ARG A 263 -7.62 22.41 -19.32
C ARG A 263 -6.77 21.51 -20.24
N CYS A 264 -7.40 20.79 -21.16
CA CYS A 264 -6.69 20.12 -22.26
C CYS A 264 -6.40 21.08 -23.43
N GLN A 265 -5.20 20.99 -24.01
CA GLN A 265 -4.94 21.60 -25.33
C GLN A 265 -5.15 20.60 -26.49
N ARG A 266 -4.77 19.32 -26.29
CA ARG A 266 -4.72 18.30 -27.37
C ARG A 266 -6.07 17.67 -27.69
N VAL A 267 -6.27 17.33 -28.96
CA VAL A 267 -7.49 16.65 -29.44
C VAL A 267 -7.72 15.30 -28.75
N ALA A 268 -8.99 14.94 -28.53
CA ALA A 268 -9.44 13.73 -27.84
C ALA A 268 -9.00 13.56 -26.37
N CYS A 269 -8.22 14.50 -25.80
CA CYS A 269 -7.90 14.55 -24.38
C CYS A 269 -9.18 14.54 -23.52
N HIS A 270 -9.23 13.62 -22.57
CA HIS A 270 -10.34 13.43 -21.64
C HIS A 270 -9.82 12.91 -20.32
N VAL A 271 -10.18 13.58 -19.23
CA VAL A 271 -9.89 13.19 -17.85
C VAL A 271 -11.17 13.36 -17.05
N ASN A 272 -11.66 12.28 -16.43
CA ASN A 272 -12.84 12.30 -15.59
C ASN A 272 -12.61 11.43 -14.35
N PHE A 273 -12.73 12.01 -13.15
CA PHE A 273 -12.66 11.29 -11.87
C PHE A 273 -13.32 12.08 -10.73
N MET A 274 -13.40 11.50 -9.53
CA MET A 274 -13.86 12.19 -8.32
C MET A 274 -12.69 12.48 -7.39
N GLN A 275 -12.37 13.76 -7.21
CA GLN A 275 -11.36 14.26 -6.28
C GLN A 275 -11.90 14.14 -4.86
N ILE A 276 -11.47 13.12 -4.13
CA ILE A 276 -11.94 12.83 -2.77
C ILE A 276 -10.74 12.43 -1.92
N ASP A 277 -10.49 13.19 -0.85
CA ASP A 277 -9.43 12.90 0.12
C ASP A 277 -9.84 11.77 1.07
N ILE A 278 -9.80 10.54 0.54
CA ILE A 278 -9.95 9.28 1.26
C ILE A 278 -8.77 8.40 0.88
N THR A 279 -8.09 7.85 1.88
CA THR A 279 -6.91 6.99 1.68
C THR A 279 -7.28 5.68 0.97
N PRO A 280 -6.52 5.23 -0.05
CA PRO A 280 -5.41 5.93 -0.71
C PRO A 280 -5.93 7.04 -1.65
N SER A 281 -5.55 8.29 -1.35
CA SER A 281 -6.00 9.47 -2.09
C SER A 281 -5.18 9.66 -3.38
N PHE A 282 -5.87 10.18 -4.40
CA PHE A 282 -5.33 10.48 -5.73
C PHE A 282 -6.09 11.69 -6.31
N GLY A 283 -5.45 12.45 -7.18
CA GLY A 283 -5.98 13.71 -7.71
C GLY A 283 -4.92 14.79 -7.85
N PHE A 284 -5.36 16.05 -7.95
CA PHE A 284 -4.48 17.21 -7.94
C PHE A 284 -4.27 17.74 -6.52
N GLU A 285 -3.03 18.01 -6.13
CA GLU A 285 -2.68 18.58 -4.82
C GLU A 285 -1.78 19.81 -5.00
N LEU A 286 -2.00 20.85 -4.21
CA LEU A 286 -1.04 21.96 -4.09
C LEU A 286 0.05 21.54 -3.11
N VAL A 287 1.31 21.62 -3.51
CA VAL A 287 2.46 21.41 -2.64
C VAL A 287 3.15 22.74 -2.34
N ARG A 288 3.48 22.99 -1.07
CA ARG A 288 4.32 24.10 -0.60
C ARG A 288 5.58 23.53 0.03
N ARG A 289 6.76 23.97 -0.40
CA ARG A 289 8.03 23.46 0.15
C ARG A 289 8.21 23.93 1.60
N ARG A 290 8.65 23.04 2.51
CA ARG A 290 8.97 23.40 3.90
C ARG A 290 10.25 24.27 4.00
N GLU A 291 10.45 24.85 5.18
CA GLU A 291 11.69 25.54 5.58
C GLU A 291 12.78 24.54 5.99
#